data_AF-A0A2H9U1E8-F1
#
_entry.id   AF-A0A2H9U1E8-F1
#
_cell.length_a   1.000
_cell.length_b   1.000
_cell.length_c   1.000
_cell.angle_alpha   90.00
_cell.angle_beta   90.00
_cell.angle_gamma   90.00
#
_symmetry.space_group_name_H-M   'P 1'
#
loop_
_entity.id
_entity.type
_entity.pdbx_description
1 polymer ?
#
loop_
_entity_poly.entity_id
_entity_poly.type
_entity_poly.pdbx_seq_one_letter_code
_entity_poly.pdbx_strand_id
1 'polypeptide(L)' 'MKTVRFVSNQDEWYVFSDEIGELYYLKMDGSGTKGISKFFFDSFYSSNCIKILFIERDNKRVITEVVSFK' A
#
# COMPACT_ATOMS: atom_id res chain seq x y z
N MET A 1 4.93 -7.84 8.77
CA MET A 1 3.96 -6.73 8.82
C MET A 1 4.73 -5.42 8.91
N LYS A 2 4.31 -4.39 8.17
CA LYS A 2 5.02 -3.10 8.07
C LYS A 2 4.03 -1.94 8.21
N THR A 3 4.47 -0.84 8.80
CA THR A 3 3.70 0.42 8.81
C THR A 3 4.26 1.31 7.71
N VAL A 4 3.40 1.77 6.81
CA VAL A 4 3.81 2.55 5.64
C VAL A 4 2.91 3.76 5.44
N ARG A 5 3.44 4.79 4.79
CA ARG A 5 2.72 6.02 4.42
C ARG A 5 2.70 6.18 2.92
N PHE A 6 1.60 6.71 2.41
CA PHE A 6 1.48 7.04 1.00
C PHE A 6 2.53 8.09 0.61
N VAL A 7 3.14 7.90 -0.57
CA VAL A 7 4.17 8.80 -1.10
C VAL A 7 3.76 9.36 -2.46
N SER A 8 3.39 8.49 -3.40
CA SER A 8 3.08 8.90 -4.77
C SER A 8 2.28 7.84 -5.51
N ASN A 9 1.75 8.25 -6.67
CA ASN A 9 1.16 7.36 -7.66
C ASN A 9 2.13 7.22 -8.83
N GLN A 10 2.38 5.98 -9.26
CA GLN A 10 3.24 5.69 -10.42
C GLN A 10 2.56 4.64 -11.29
N ASP A 11 2.19 5.02 -12.51
CA ASP A 11 1.47 4.17 -13.47
C ASP A 11 0.22 3.52 -12.81
N GLU A 12 0.24 2.20 -12.64
CA GLU A 12 -0.84 1.39 -12.06
C GLU A 12 -0.64 1.08 -10.56
N TRP A 13 0.27 1.80 -9.89
CA TRP A 13 0.67 1.54 -8.50
C TRP A 13 0.53 2.75 -7.59
N TYR A 14 -0.04 2.51 -6.42
CA TYR A 14 0.13 3.34 -5.24
C TYR A 14 1.45 2.97 -4.55
N VAL A 15 2.31 3.96 -4.34
CA VAL A 15 3.61 3.80 -3.72
C VAL A 15 3.55 4.27 -2.27
N PHE A 16 4.00 3.42 -1.38
CA PHE A 16 4.11 3.68 0.04
C PHE A 16 5.56 3.53 0.50
N SER A 17 5.93 4.23 1.57
CA SER A 17 7.24 4.10 2.20
C SER A 17 7.14 3.87 3.70
N ASP A 18 8.04 3.06 4.25
CA ASP A 18 8.20 2.91 5.70
C ASP A 18 9.15 3.98 6.28
N GLU A 19 9.41 3.89 7.59
CA GLU A 19 10.22 4.87 8.32
C GLU A 19 11.71 4.88 7.92
N ILE A 20 12.20 3.81 7.29
CA ILE A 20 13.59 3.68 6.84
C ILE A 20 13.75 3.99 5.34
N GLY A 21 12.66 4.33 4.65
CA GLY A 21 12.67 4.71 3.24
C GLY A 21 12.45 3.56 2.25
N GLU A 22 12.12 2.35 2.72
CA GLU A 22 11.83 1.22 1.83
C GLU A 22 10.49 1.43 1.15
N LEU A 23 10.40 1.06 -0.14
CA LEU A 23 9.20 1.25 -0.95
C LEU A 23 8.33 -0.02 -1.03
N TYR A 24 7.03 0.21 -1.02
CA TYR A 24 5.97 -0.79 -1.07
C TYR A 24 4.91 -0.39 -2.09
N TYR A 25 4.42 -1.36 -2.86
CA TYR A 25 3.61 -1.11 -4.05
C TYR A 25 2.26 -1.79 -3.92
N LEU A 26 1.18 -1.03 -4.05
CA LEU A 26 -0.19 -1.53 -4.05
C LEU A 26 -0.82 -1.25 -5.41
N LYS A 27 -1.42 -2.26 -6.05
CA LYS A 27 -2.08 -2.04 -7.34
C LYS A 27 -3.30 -1.14 -7.19
N MET A 28 -3.50 -0.23 -8.14
CA MET A 28 -4.62 0.70 -8.11
C MET A 28 -5.98 0.03 -8.30
N ASP A 29 -6.02 -1.05 -9.08
CA ASP A 29 -7.22 -1.86 -9.30
C ASP A 29 -7.63 -2.70 -8.07
N GLY A 30 -6.79 -2.71 -7.02
CA GLY A 30 -6.98 -3.50 -5.81
C GLY A 30 -6.92 -5.02 -6.02
N SER A 31 -6.55 -5.48 -7.21
CA SER A 31 -6.49 -6.91 -7.54
C SER A 31 -5.49 -7.63 -6.65
N GLY A 32 -5.94 -8.74 -6.07
CA GLY A 32 -5.09 -9.57 -5.18
C GLY A 32 -4.74 -8.91 -3.84
N THR A 33 -5.38 -7.79 -3.46
CA THR A 33 -5.17 -7.15 -2.16
C THR A 33 -6.37 -7.36 -1.25
N LYS A 34 -6.13 -7.89 -0.05
CA LYS A 34 -7.14 -8.04 1.00
C LYS A 34 -7.24 -6.78 1.88
N GLY A 35 -8.40 -6.57 2.49
CA GLY A 35 -8.58 -5.49 3.49
C GLY A 35 -8.73 -4.08 2.89
N ILE A 36 -8.86 -3.96 1.57
CA ILE A 36 -9.20 -2.71 0.89
C ILE A 36 -10.62 -2.79 0.33
N SER A 37 -11.39 -1.70 0.47
CA SER A 37 -12.69 -1.55 -0.19
C SER A 37 -12.52 -0.81 -1.53
N LYS A 38 -13.53 -0.82 -2.40
CA LYS A 38 -13.52 -0.01 -3.64
C LYS A 38 -13.34 1.50 -3.40
N PHE A 39 -13.63 1.96 -2.19
CA PHE A 39 -13.50 3.36 -1.76
C PHE A 39 -12.24 3.59 -0.91
N PHE A 40 -11.35 2.60 -0.85
CA PHE A 40 -10.09 2.69 -0.11
C PHE A 40 -9.19 3.83 -0.61
N PHE A 41 -9.45 4.39 -1.78
CA PHE A 41 -8.63 5.46 -2.34
C PHE A 41 -9.34 6.83 -2.40
N ASP A 42 -10.55 6.96 -1.84
CA ASP A 42 -11.32 8.20 -1.81
C ASP A 42 -10.82 9.20 -0.73
N SER A 43 -9.53 9.50 -0.72
CA SER A 43 -8.85 10.53 0.11
C SER A 43 -8.56 10.20 1.58
N PHE A 44 -9.22 9.22 2.21
CA PHE A 44 -9.00 8.93 3.65
C PHE A 44 -7.65 8.25 3.94
N TYR A 45 -7.10 7.49 2.99
CA TYR A 45 -5.94 6.62 3.20
C TYR A 45 -4.62 7.22 2.75
N SER A 46 -4.64 8.28 1.92
CA SER A 46 -3.44 9.03 1.54
C SER A 46 -2.83 9.82 2.68
N SER A 47 -3.62 10.15 3.70
CA SER A 47 -3.20 10.99 4.85
C SER A 47 -2.77 10.19 6.08
N ASN A 48 -2.97 8.87 6.09
CA ASN A 48 -2.85 8.02 7.27
C ASN A 48 -1.76 6.95 7.11
N CYS A 49 -1.28 6.44 8.26
CA CYS A 49 -0.37 5.30 8.25
C CYS A 49 -1.18 4.02 8.11
N ILE A 50 -0.80 3.15 7.20
CA ILE A 50 -1.43 1.83 7.07
C ILE A 50 -0.47 0.73 7.50
N LYS A 51 -1.01 -0.31 8.14
CA LYS A 51 -0.28 -1.56 8.40
C LYS A 51 -0.56 -2.54 7.29
N ILE A 52 0.51 -3.11 6.74
CA ILE A 52 0.45 -3.97 5.55
C ILE A 52 1.12 -5.32 5.76
N LEU A 53 0.66 -6.30 4.98
CA LEU A 53 1.44 -7.48 4.59
C LEU A 53 1.81 -7.34 3.12
N PHE A 54 2.99 -7.85 2.77
CA PHE A 54 3.54 -7.77 1.43
C PHE A 54 4.31 -9.03 1.09
N ILE A 55 4.53 -9.24 -0.20
CA ILE A 55 5.42 -10.26 -0.75
C ILE A 55 6.45 -9.59 -1.65
N GLU A 56 7.60 -10.24 -1.83
CA GLU A 56 8.59 -9.81 -2.83
C GLU A 56 8.35 -10.53 -4.16
N ARG A 57 8.16 -9.76 -5.23
CA ARG A 57 8.03 -10.24 -6.61
C ARG A 57 8.72 -9.28 -7.55
N ASP A 58 9.52 -9.78 -8.50
CA ASP A 58 10.18 -8.96 -9.52
C ASP A 58 10.95 -7.76 -8.93
N ASN A 59 11.65 -7.98 -7.81
CA ASN A 59 12.34 -6.94 -7.02
C ASN A 59 11.44 -5.80 -6.49
N LYS A 60 10.12 -6.02 -6.41
CA LYS A 60 9.15 -5.12 -5.79
C LYS A 60 8.51 -5.75 -4.58
N ARG A 61 8.25 -4.94 -3.55
CA ARG A 61 7.47 -5.33 -2.36
C ARG A 61 6.00 -5.04 -2.62
N VAL A 62 5.28 -6.05 -3.10
CA VAL A 62 3.88 -5.93 -3.47
C VAL A 62 3.01 -6.13 -2.24
N ILE A 63 2.19 -5.13 -1.92
CA ILE A 63 1.21 -5.16 -0.84
C ILE A 63 0.11 -6.15 -1.20
N THR A 64 -0.13 -7.12 -0.32
CA THR A 64 -1.17 -8.15 -0.51
C THR A 64 -2.32 -8.01 0.50
N GLU A 65 -2.11 -7.24 1.57
CA GLU A 65 -3.15 -7.01 2.57
C GLU A 65 -2.94 -5.68 3.31
N VAL A 66 -4.02 -4.93 3.49
CA VAL A 66 -4.09 -3.79 4.40
C VAL A 66 -4.80 -4.23 5.68
N VAL A 67 -4.04 -4.33 6.77
CA VAL A 67 -4.47 -4.92 8.04
C VAL A 67 -5.16 -3.91 8.94
N SER A 68 -4.68 -2.66 8.95
CA SER A 68 -5.29 -1.57 9.71
C SER A 68 -4.86 -0.22 9.17
N PHE A 69 -5.63 0.81 9.46
CA PHE A 69 -5.33 2.22 9.19
C PHE A 69 -5.38 2.97 10.53
N LYS A 70 -4.41 3.87 10.75
CA LYS A 70 -4.33 4.73 11.93
C LYS A 70 -4.16 6.19 11.51
#